data_AF-A0A3D1T223-F1
#
_entry.id   AF-A0A3D1T223-F1
#
_cell.length_a   1.000
_cell.length_b   1.000
_cell.length_c   1.000
_cell.angle_alpha   90.00
_cell.angle_beta   90.00
_cell.angle_gamma   90.00
#
_symmetry.space_group_name_H-M   'P 1'
#
loop_
_entity.id
_entity.type
_entity.pdbx_description
1 polymer ?
#
loop_
_entity_poly.entity_id
_entity_poly.type
_entity_poly.pdbx_seq_one_letter_code
_entity_poly.pdbx_strand_id
1 'polypeptide(L)'
;QVQLAEWARTLCRQHYGTKIYFRGLIEFSSYCRNNCYYCGLRRDNTRASRYRLSDAAILACCQEGYQIGFRTFVLQSGEDPYYTDARLCSLVSDIKKRYPDCAVTLSVGERPYDSYQRLLEAGADR
;
A
#
# COMPACT_ATOMS: atom_id res chain seq x y z
N GLN A 1 7.51 -29.92 -15.96
CA GLN A 1 7.45 -28.53 -15.44
C GLN A 1 6.25 -27.74 -15.94
N VAL A 2 5.76 -27.94 -17.17
CA VAL A 2 4.59 -27.22 -17.74
C VAL A 2 3.27 -27.53 -17.01
N GLN A 3 3.12 -28.77 -16.52
CA GLN A 3 1.87 -29.27 -15.93
C GLN A 3 1.40 -28.50 -14.68
N LEU A 4 2.32 -28.06 -13.80
CA LEU A 4 1.95 -27.30 -12.59
C LEU A 4 1.40 -25.90 -12.93
N ALA A 5 2.01 -25.21 -13.90
CA ALA A 5 1.55 -23.89 -14.33
C ALA A 5 0.17 -23.95 -14.99
N GLU A 6 -0.11 -25.04 -15.72
CA GLU A 6 -1.43 -25.29 -16.32
C GLU A 6 -2.48 -25.58 -15.26
N TRP A 7 -2.18 -26.42 -14.26
CA TRP A 7 -3.09 -26.69 -13.15
C TRP A 7 -3.41 -25.43 -12.35
N ALA A 8 -2.40 -24.60 -12.05
CA ALA A 8 -2.60 -23.32 -11.39
C ALA A 8 -3.50 -22.38 -12.23
N ARG A 9 -3.31 -22.35 -13.55
CA ARG A 9 -4.15 -21.55 -14.47
C ARG A 9 -5.60 -22.05 -14.48
N THR A 10 -5.81 -23.36 -14.51
CA THR A 10 -7.14 -23.97 -14.48
C THR A 10 -7.87 -23.62 -13.18
N LEU A 11 -7.22 -23.81 -12.03
CA LEU A 11 -7.78 -23.45 -10.72
C LEU A 11 -8.07 -21.95 -10.62
N CYS A 12 -7.14 -21.09 -11.07
CA CYS A 12 -7.35 -19.65 -11.10
C CYS A 12 -8.58 -19.27 -11.93
N ARG A 13 -8.76 -19.86 -13.12
CA ARG A 13 -9.95 -19.61 -13.96
C ARG A 13 -11.23 -20.15 -13.34
N GLN A 14 -11.18 -21.28 -12.63
CA GLN A 14 -12.35 -21.83 -11.94
C GLN A 14 -12.85 -20.90 -10.82
N HIS A 15 -11.94 -20.29 -10.04
CA HIS A 15 -12.30 -19.44 -8.91
C HIS A 15 -12.50 -17.97 -9.27
N TYR A 16 -11.71 -17.43 -10.20
CA TYR A 16 -11.66 -16.00 -10.51
C TYR A 16 -12.08 -15.66 -11.96
N GLY A 17 -12.32 -16.68 -12.79
CA GLY A 17 -12.60 -16.49 -14.22
C GLY A 17 -11.40 -15.86 -14.94
N THR A 18 -11.68 -14.84 -15.74
CA THR A 18 -10.66 -14.05 -16.45
C THR A 18 -10.46 -12.66 -15.85
N LYS A 19 -11.04 -12.39 -14.66
CA LYS A 19 -10.96 -11.07 -14.02
C LYS A 19 -9.54 -10.79 -13.55
N ILE A 20 -9.06 -9.57 -13.82
CA ILE A 20 -7.79 -9.04 -13.33
C ILE A 20 -8.09 -7.81 -12.47
N TYR A 21 -7.52 -7.76 -11.28
CA TYR A 21 -7.76 -6.69 -10.31
C TYR A 21 -6.55 -5.76 -10.22
N PHE A 22 -6.69 -4.55 -10.75
CA PHE A 22 -5.64 -3.54 -10.72
C PHE A 22 -5.58 -2.82 -9.37
N ARG A 23 -4.35 -2.58 -8.87
CA ARG A 23 -4.09 -1.87 -7.62
C ARG A 23 -3.04 -0.79 -7.86
N GLY A 24 -3.35 0.46 -7.55
CA GLY A 24 -2.44 1.60 -7.70
C GLY A 24 -1.51 1.66 -6.50
N LEU A 25 -0.25 1.28 -6.69
CA LEU A 25 0.76 1.30 -5.64
C LEU A 25 1.39 2.68 -5.53
N ILE A 26 1.34 3.27 -4.35
CA ILE A 26 1.93 4.58 -4.03
C ILE A 26 3.00 4.35 -2.95
N GLU A 27 4.26 4.42 -3.37
CA GLU A 27 5.41 4.31 -2.47
C GLU A 27 5.71 5.70 -1.88
N PHE A 28 5.17 5.99 -0.70
CA PHE A 28 5.11 7.36 -0.20
C PHE A 28 6.27 7.75 0.73
N SER A 29 7.08 6.79 1.18
CA SER A 29 8.33 7.04 1.90
C SER A 29 9.34 5.91 1.71
N SER A 30 10.59 6.29 1.46
CA SER A 30 11.72 5.36 1.38
C SER A 30 12.56 5.30 2.65
N TYR A 31 12.18 6.03 3.71
CA TYR A 31 12.80 5.88 5.03
C TYR A 31 12.32 4.58 5.70
N CYS A 32 13.22 3.92 6.43
CA CYS A 32 12.91 2.69 7.15
C CYS A 32 13.80 2.59 8.38
N ARG A 33 13.23 2.23 9.54
CA ARG A 33 13.99 1.93 10.76
C ARG A 33 14.65 0.55 10.74
N ASN A 34 14.17 -0.36 9.89
CA ASN A 34 14.65 -1.73 9.83
C ASN A 34 15.92 -1.88 9.01
N ASN A 35 16.60 -3.00 9.22
CA ASN A 35 17.90 -3.28 8.60
C ASN A 35 17.94 -4.60 7.81
N CYS A 36 16.84 -4.94 7.14
CA CYS A 36 16.68 -6.21 6.44
C CYS A 36 17.81 -6.44 5.42
N TYR A 37 18.47 -7.61 5.48
CA TYR A 37 19.66 -7.92 4.66
C TYR A 37 19.42 -7.85 3.14
N TYR A 38 18.19 -8.10 2.70
CA TYR A 38 17.81 -8.14 1.29
C TYR A 38 17.28 -6.79 0.77
N CYS A 39 16.97 -5.83 1.65
CA CYS A 39 16.20 -4.66 1.27
C CYS A 39 17.10 -3.45 0.99
N GLY A 40 16.97 -2.85 -0.19
CA GLY A 40 17.66 -1.60 -0.55
C GLY A 40 17.27 -0.41 0.34
N LEU A 41 16.09 -0.45 0.97
CA LEU A 41 15.63 0.58 1.90
C LEU A 41 16.16 0.42 3.33
N ARG A 42 16.96 -0.62 3.63
CA ARG A 42 17.55 -0.83 4.97
C ARG A 42 18.21 0.44 5.50
N ARG A 43 18.08 0.71 6.80
CA ARG A 43 18.55 1.96 7.43
C ARG A 43 20.03 2.24 7.20
N ASP A 44 20.88 1.21 7.13
CA ASP A 44 22.32 1.37 6.97
C ASP A 44 22.74 1.61 5.50
N ASN A 45 21.82 1.56 4.54
CA ASN A 45 22.13 1.94 3.17
C ASN A 45 22.18 3.47 3.06
N THR A 46 23.37 4.03 3.30
CA THR A 46 23.66 5.47 3.24
C THR A 46 23.81 6.00 1.81
N ARG A 47 23.86 5.12 0.81
CA ARG A 47 23.94 5.50 -0.62
C ARG A 47 22.57 5.76 -1.24
N ALA A 48 21.48 5.35 -0.58
CA ALA A 48 20.13 5.58 -1.07
C ALA A 48 19.69 7.03 -0.82
N SER A 49 19.19 7.70 -1.87
CA SER A 49 18.48 8.96 -1.72
C SER A 49 17.13 8.71 -1.05
N ARG A 50 16.89 9.38 0.07
CA ARG A 50 15.68 9.18 0.88
C ARG A 50 14.67 10.28 0.58
N TYR A 51 13.38 9.91 0.54
CA TYR A 51 12.30 10.83 0.25
C TYR A 51 11.07 10.52 1.08
N ARG A 52 10.21 11.53 1.20
CA ARG A 52 8.83 11.43 1.70
C ARG A 52 7.95 12.25 0.78
N LEU A 53 6.88 11.66 0.29
CA LEU A 53 5.84 12.44 -0.39
C LEU A 53 5.08 13.27 0.64
N SER A 54 4.57 14.43 0.22
CA SER A 54 3.61 15.19 1.03
C SER A 54 2.24 14.53 0.96
N ASP A 55 1.39 14.79 1.96
CA ASP A 55 0.02 14.27 1.97
C ASP A 55 -0.77 14.73 0.73
N ALA A 56 -0.52 15.97 0.27
CA ALA A 56 -1.07 16.48 -0.98
C ALA A 56 -0.61 15.69 -2.22
N ALA A 57 0.67 15.31 -2.29
CA ALA A 57 1.19 14.50 -3.39
C ALA A 57 0.59 13.09 -3.38
N ILE A 58 0.45 12.46 -2.20
CA ILE A 58 -0.20 11.14 -2.05
C ILE A 58 -1.64 11.20 -2.55
N LEU A 59 -2.39 12.23 -2.16
CA LEU A 59 -3.78 12.43 -2.59
C LEU A 59 -3.89 12.74 -4.10
N ALA A 60 -2.93 13.48 -4.66
CA ALA A 60 -2.88 13.72 -6.11
C ALA A 60 -2.65 12.41 -6.88
N CYS A 61 -1.78 11.51 -6.40
CA CYS A 61 -1.63 10.17 -6.99
C CYS A 61 -2.93 9.35 -6.92
N CYS A 62 -3.67 9.43 -5.80
CA CYS A 62 -4.98 8.78 -5.68
C CYS A 62 -5.99 9.35 -6.69
N GLN A 63 -6.00 10.67 -6.88
CA GLN A 63 -6.86 11.33 -7.86
C GLN A 63 -6.56 10.88 -9.29
N GLU A 64 -5.29 10.90 -9.69
CA GLU A 64 -4.87 10.44 -11.02
C GLU A 64 -5.22 8.96 -11.21
N GLY A 65 -4.90 8.12 -10.23
CA GLY A 65 -5.23 6.69 -10.24
C GLY A 65 -6.74 6.44 -10.39
N TYR A 66 -7.57 7.21 -9.68
CA TYR A 66 -9.03 7.12 -9.78
C TYR A 66 -9.53 7.45 -11.19
N GLN A 67 -9.00 8.53 -11.78
CA GLN A 67 -9.35 9.01 -13.13
C GLN A 67 -9.03 8.00 -14.21
N ILE A 68 -7.94 7.24 -14.07
CA ILE A 68 -7.55 6.19 -15.02
C ILE A 68 -8.15 4.80 -14.69
N GLY A 69 -9.06 4.73 -13.71
CA GLY A 69 -9.88 3.55 -13.44
C GLY A 69 -9.42 2.64 -12.30
N PHE A 70 -8.38 3.00 -11.53
CA PHE A 70 -8.06 2.25 -10.31
C PHE A 70 -9.18 2.39 -9.28
N ARG A 71 -9.47 1.27 -8.61
CA ARG A 71 -10.42 1.18 -7.49
C ARG A 71 -9.80 0.58 -6.23
N THR A 72 -8.47 0.50 -6.20
CA THR A 72 -7.71 0.11 -5.00
C THR A 72 -6.43 0.92 -4.98
N PHE A 73 -6.18 1.61 -3.88
CA PHE A 73 -4.92 2.31 -3.62
C PHE A 73 -4.15 1.54 -2.56
N VAL A 74 -2.88 1.25 -2.84
CA VAL A 74 -1.97 0.59 -1.91
C VAL A 74 -0.96 1.64 -1.44
N LEU A 75 -1.02 2.00 -0.17
CA LEU A 75 -0.05 2.91 0.43
C LEU A 75 1.10 2.08 1.00
N GLN A 76 2.28 2.19 0.40
CA GLN A 76 3.46 1.44 0.79
C GLN A 76 4.59 2.37 1.24
N SER A 77 5.31 1.97 2.28
CA SER A 77 6.54 2.62 2.70
C SER A 77 7.48 1.65 3.39
N GLY A 78 8.72 2.07 3.64
CA GLY A 78 9.48 1.49 4.75
C GLY A 78 8.80 1.77 6.10
N GLU A 79 9.36 1.22 7.19
CA GLU A 79 8.89 1.54 8.54
C GLU A 79 9.44 2.90 9.00
N ASP A 80 8.79 3.96 8.54
CA ASP A 80 9.16 5.35 8.79
C ASP A 80 8.40 5.92 10.01
N PRO A 81 9.07 6.24 11.13
CA PRO A 81 8.42 6.81 12.32
C PRO A 81 7.73 8.16 12.10
N TYR A 82 8.04 8.86 11.00
CA TYR A 82 7.35 10.09 10.61
C TYR A 82 5.85 9.88 10.30
N TYR A 83 5.46 8.67 9.91
CA TYR A 83 4.08 8.30 9.67
C TYR A 83 3.50 7.61 10.91
N THR A 84 3.09 8.45 11.85
CA THR A 84 2.35 8.04 13.04
C THR A 84 0.97 7.52 12.68
N ASP A 85 0.34 6.79 13.61
CA ASP A 85 -1.03 6.30 13.44
C ASP A 85 -2.01 7.44 13.15
N ALA A 86 -1.85 8.60 13.79
CA ALA A 86 -2.70 9.76 13.55
C ALA A 86 -2.60 10.25 12.10
N ARG A 87 -1.39 10.31 11.53
CA ARG A 87 -1.19 10.74 10.13
C ARG A 87 -1.72 9.70 9.15
N LEU A 88 -1.45 8.43 9.38
CA LEU A 88 -1.96 7.35 8.54
C LEU A 88 -3.50 7.26 8.58
N CYS A 89 -4.11 7.33 9.77
CA CYS A 89 -5.57 7.36 9.91
C CYS A 89 -6.16 8.56 9.16
N SER A 90 -5.56 9.74 9.32
CA SER A 90 -5.99 10.94 8.60
C SER A 90 -5.96 10.72 7.09
N LEU A 91 -4.86 10.20 6.54
CA LEU A 91 -4.72 9.91 5.11
C LEU A 91 -5.74 8.88 4.62
N VAL A 92 -5.93 7.78 5.35
CA VAL A 92 -6.87 6.72 5.00
C VAL A 92 -8.30 7.26 4.96
N SER A 93 -8.74 7.94 6.02
CA SER A 93 -10.09 8.53 6.07
C SER A 93 -10.29 9.58 4.97
N ASP A 94 -9.26 10.36 4.67
CA ASP A 94 -9.28 11.35 3.59
C ASP A 94 -9.43 10.73 2.20
N ILE A 95 -8.78 9.60 1.95
CA ILE A 95 -8.91 8.85 0.69
C ILE A 95 -10.31 8.24 0.61
N LYS A 96 -10.79 7.57 1.66
CA LYS A 96 -12.12 6.95 1.70
C LYS A 96 -13.25 7.97 1.55
N LYS A 97 -13.09 9.17 2.11
CA LYS A 97 -14.06 10.27 1.94
C LYS A 97 -14.14 10.76 0.49
N ARG A 98 -13.00 10.87 -0.20
CA ARG A 98 -12.94 11.32 -1.60
C ARG A 98 -13.36 10.24 -2.60
N TYR A 99 -13.08 8.98 -2.29
CA TYR A 99 -13.30 7.82 -3.17
C TYR A 99 -13.97 6.67 -2.40
N PRO A 100 -15.26 6.79 -2.04
CA PRO A 100 -15.95 5.82 -1.18
C PRO A 100 -16.10 4.43 -1.81
N ASP A 101 -16.01 4.32 -3.14
CA ASP A 101 -16.03 3.07 -3.90
C ASP A 101 -14.64 2.41 -4.03
N CYS A 102 -13.58 3.06 -3.58
CA CYS A 102 -12.22 2.52 -3.61
C CYS A 102 -11.86 1.77 -2.34
N ALA A 103 -11.05 0.71 -2.49
CA ALA A 103 -10.37 0.08 -1.37
C ALA A 103 -9.02 0.75 -1.07
N VAL A 104 -8.64 0.81 0.21
CA VAL A 104 -7.33 1.27 0.68
C VAL A 104 -6.60 0.11 1.34
N THR A 105 -5.45 -0.26 0.80
CA THR A 105 -4.56 -1.29 1.35
C THR A 105 -3.34 -0.63 1.97
N LEU A 106 -2.89 -1.06 3.14
CA LEU A 106 -1.69 -0.55 3.80
C LEU A 106 -0.55 -1.58 3.79
N SER A 107 0.64 -1.14 3.41
CA SER A 107 1.89 -1.91 3.45
C SER A 107 2.97 -1.07 4.13
N VAL A 108 2.84 -0.93 5.45
CA VAL A 108 3.62 0.05 6.26
C VAL A 108 4.41 -0.62 7.40
N GLY A 109 4.75 -1.90 7.22
CA GLY A 109 5.55 -2.71 8.11
C GLY A 109 4.89 -3.09 9.44
N GLU A 110 5.70 -3.49 10.42
CA GLU A 110 5.27 -4.03 11.70
C GLU A 110 4.83 -2.92 12.67
N ARG A 111 3.59 -3.03 13.14
CA ARG A 111 2.96 -2.12 14.11
C ARG A 111 2.29 -2.90 15.24
N PRO A 112 2.08 -2.29 16.41
CA PRO A 112 1.32 -2.92 17.49
C PRO A 112 -0.16 -3.12 17.10
N TYR A 113 -0.86 -3.99 17.81
CA TYR A 113 -2.24 -4.37 17.49
C TYR A 113 -3.22 -3.17 17.44
N ASP A 114 -3.13 -2.27 18.41
CA ASP A 114 -3.99 -1.09 18.51
C ASP A 114 -3.82 -0.14 17.32
N SER A 115 -2.62 -0.02 16.78
CA SER A 115 -2.34 0.70 15.53
C SER A 115 -3.14 0.13 14.36
N TYR A 116 -3.14 -1.20 14.17
CA TYR A 116 -3.94 -1.84 13.12
C TYR A 116 -5.44 -1.65 13.32
N GLN A 117 -5.91 -1.73 14.57
CA GLN A 117 -7.33 -1.48 14.89
C GLN A 117 -7.74 -0.06 14.50
N ARG A 118 -6.92 0.95 14.84
CA ARG A 118 -7.19 2.36 14.47
C ARG A 118 -7.20 2.56 12.96
N LEU A 119 -6.31 1.90 12.23
CA LEU A 119 -6.25 1.98 10.76
C LEU A 119 -7.48 1.35 10.11
N LEU A 120 -7.97 0.22 10.64
CA LEU A 120 -9.22 -0.40 10.22
C LEU A 120 -10.41 0.54 10.50
N GLU A 121 -10.49 1.12 11.70
CA GLU A 121 -11.53 2.10 12.08
C GLU A 121 -11.50 3.36 11.19
N ALA A 122 -10.31 3.79 10.76
CA ALA A 122 -10.14 4.90 9.83
C ALA A 122 -10.63 4.59 8.39
N GLY A 123 -10.83 3.30 8.07
CA GLY A 123 -11.39 2.84 6.81
C GLY A 123 -10.41 2.07 5.91
N ALA A 124 -9.29 1.58 6.43
CA ALA A 124 -8.42 0.68 5.68
C ALA A 124 -9.12 -0.66 5.43
N ASP A 125 -8.97 -1.21 4.22
CA ASP A 125 -9.64 -2.43 3.78
C ASP A 125 -8.73 -3.67 3.83
N ARG A 126 -7.40 -3.50 3.68
CA ARG A 126 -6.41 -4.59 3.61
C ARG A 126 -5.04 -4.20 4.14
#